data_AF-A0A644UFM5-F1
#
_entry.id   AF-A0A644UFM5-F1
#
_cell.length_a   1.000
_cell.length_b   1.000
_cell.length_c   1.000
_cell.angle_alpha   90.00
_cell.angle_beta   90.00
_cell.angle_gamma   90.00
#
_symmetry.space_group_name_H-M   'P 1'
#
loop_
_entity.id
_entity.type
_entity.pdbx_description
1 polymer ?
#
loop_
_entity_poly.entity_id
_entity_poly.type
_entity_poly.pdbx_seq_one_letter_code
_entity_poly.pdbx_strand_id
1 'polypeptide(L)' 'MAGFMLNLKKNKAMDTNSQMKVMAAGFRIIRTDDQPTPRIKVKENGSYEWRTLEKFETKAARDRRFKELLLVSTIIQD' A
#
# COMPACT_ATOMS: atom_id res chain seq x y z
N MET A 1 -28.14 -24.97 -18.48
CA MET A 1 -27.79 -24.25 -17.24
C MET A 1 -26.38 -23.71 -17.39
N ALA A 2 -26.23 -22.50 -17.92
CA ALA A 2 -24.92 -21.86 -18.07
C ALA A 2 -24.40 -21.48 -16.68
N GLY A 3 -23.23 -22.02 -16.31
CA GLY A 3 -22.62 -21.81 -15.00
C GLY A 3 -22.30 -20.33 -14.77
N PHE A 4 -22.75 -19.81 -13.63
CA PHE A 4 -22.36 -18.52 -13.11
C PHE A 4 -20.85 -18.48 -12.91
N MET A 5 -20.12 -17.79 -13.80
CA MET A 5 -18.74 -17.37 -13.53
C MET A 5 -18.77 -16.42 -12.34
N LEU A 6 -18.24 -16.90 -11.21
CA LEU A 6 -17.97 -16.10 -10.02
C LEU A 6 -17.15 -14.87 -10.43
N ASN A 7 -17.78 -13.70 -10.35
CA ASN A 7 -17.14 -12.40 -10.50
C ASN A 7 -16.22 -12.21 -9.28
N LEU A 8 -14.99 -12.71 -9.39
CA LEU A 8 -13.91 -12.39 -8.47
C LEU A 8 -13.74 -10.87 -8.51
N LYS A 9 -14.24 -10.17 -7.47
CA LYS A 9 -13.88 -8.78 -7.19
C LYS A 9 -12.34 -8.72 -7.15
N LYS A 10 -11.73 -8.36 -8.28
CA LYS A 10 -10.32 -7.99 -8.32
C LYS A 10 -10.20 -6.78 -7.39
N ASN A 11 -9.64 -6.97 -6.21
CA ASN A 11 -9.03 -5.88 -5.45
C ASN A 11 -7.92 -5.32 -6.36
N LYS A 12 -8.29 -4.37 -7.22
CA LYS A 12 -7.36 -3.69 -8.11
C LYS A 12 -6.47 -2.85 -7.20
N ALA A 13 -5.21 -3.25 -7.08
CA ALA A 13 -4.16 -2.35 -6.62
C ALA A 13 -4.28 -1.03 -7.41
N MET A 14 -4.09 0.09 -6.72
CA MET A 14 -4.21 1.41 -7.31
C MET A 14 -3.39 1.52 -8.61
N ASP A 15 -4.01 2.03 -9.68
CA ASP A 15 -3.30 2.19 -10.95
C ASP A 15 -2.24 3.29 -10.85
N THR A 16 -1.21 3.19 -11.71
CA THR A 16 -0.07 4.12 -11.69
C THR A 16 -0.49 5.59 -11.86
N ASN A 17 -1.54 5.88 -12.61
CA ASN A 17 -1.99 7.26 -12.83
C ASN A 17 -2.68 7.81 -11.58
N SER A 18 -3.51 7.01 -10.91
CA SER A 18 -4.08 7.34 -9.61
C SER A 18 -2.98 7.55 -8.56
N GLN A 19 -1.96 6.68 -8.52
CA GLN A 19 -0.78 6.87 -7.68
C GLN A 19 -0.06 8.21 -7.97
N MET A 20 0.07 8.61 -9.23
CA MET A 20 0.68 9.90 -9.57
C MET A 20 -0.15 11.10 -9.10
N LYS A 21 -1.48 11.03 -9.20
CA LYS A 21 -2.38 12.11 -8.76
C LYS A 21 -2.31 12.33 -7.25
N VAL A 22 -2.38 11.26 -6.47
CA VAL A 22 -2.29 11.34 -5.00
C VAL A 22 -0.91 11.81 -4.55
N MET A 23 0.16 11.36 -5.19
CA MET A 23 1.51 11.89 -4.93
C MET A 23 1.62 13.38 -5.28
N ALA A 24 1.08 13.80 -6.42
CA ALA A 24 1.06 15.22 -6.83
C ALA A 24 0.24 16.09 -5.86
N ALA A 25 -0.80 15.52 -5.24
CA ALA A 25 -1.57 16.17 -4.19
C ALA A 25 -0.88 16.16 -2.81
N GLY A 26 0.32 15.57 -2.70
CA GLY A 26 1.12 15.54 -1.47
C GLY A 26 0.84 14.34 -0.55
N PHE A 27 0.06 13.36 -1.01
CA PHE A 27 -0.18 12.13 -0.25
C PHE A 27 0.98 11.15 -0.41
N ARG A 28 1.21 10.35 0.64
CA ARG A 28 2.19 9.27 0.67
C ARG A 28 1.44 7.94 0.58
N ILE A 29 1.85 7.08 -0.34
CA ILE A 29 1.23 5.78 -0.54
C ILE A 29 2.05 4.75 0.23
N ILE A 30 1.41 3.96 1.07
CA ILE A 30 2.05 2.86 1.80
C ILE A 30 1.50 1.51 1.38
N ARG A 31 2.35 0.49 1.41
CA ARG A 31 1.97 -0.91 1.20
C ARG A 31 2.72 -1.84 2.15
N THR A 32 2.08 -2.93 2.53
CA THR A 32 2.73 -4.00 3.28
C THR A 32 3.44 -4.96 2.35
N ASP A 33 4.65 -5.36 2.71
CA ASP A 33 5.46 -6.33 1.98
C ASP A 33 6.05 -7.34 2.98
N ASP A 34 5.97 -8.64 2.71
CA ASP A 34 6.32 -9.69 3.68
C ASP A 34 7.65 -10.39 3.39
N GLN A 35 8.31 -10.11 2.25
CA GLN A 35 9.37 -10.98 1.71
C GLN A 35 10.73 -10.26 1.57
N PRO A 36 11.85 -10.86 2.02
CA PRO A 36 11.98 -11.98 2.99
C PRO A 36 11.61 -11.63 4.44
N THR A 37 11.31 -10.37 4.74
CA THR A 37 10.98 -9.89 6.08
C THR A 37 9.78 -8.93 6.02
N PRO A 38 8.90 -8.93 7.03
CA PRO A 38 7.80 -7.98 7.14
C PRO A 38 8.33 -6.55 7.11
N ARG A 39 7.86 -5.75 6.16
CA ARG A 39 8.25 -4.36 5.98
C ARG A 39 7.08 -3.53 5.46
N ILE A 40 7.17 -2.23 5.66
CA ILE A 40 6.26 -1.26 5.04
C ILE A 40 7.06 -0.55 3.96
N LYS A 41 6.52 -0.53 2.75
CA LYS A 41 7.06 0.26 1.63
C LYS A 41 6.24 1.52 1.49
N VAL A 42 6.91 2.61 1.14
CA VAL A 42 6.30 3.91 0.88
C VAL A 42 6.67 4.39 -0.52
N LYS A 43 5.77 5.14 -1.13
CA LYS A 43 5.96 5.87 -2.36
C LYS A 43 5.45 7.29 -2.16
N GLU A 44 6.26 8.28 -2.47
CA GLU A 44 6.00 9.68 -2.16
C GLU A 44 6.45 10.61 -3.29
N ASN A 45 5.97 11.85 -3.27
CA ASN A 45 6.31 12.83 -4.28
C ASN A 45 7.83 13.06 -4.33
N GLY A 46 8.42 12.98 -5.53
CA GLY A 46 9.87 13.03 -5.74
C GLY A 46 10.59 11.67 -5.71
N SER A 47 9.92 10.58 -5.28
CA SER A 47 10.42 9.21 -5.38
C SER A 47 9.38 8.30 -6.01
N TYR A 48 9.47 8.13 -7.33
CA TYR A 48 8.57 7.28 -8.12
C TYR A 48 8.77 5.78 -7.86
N GLU A 49 9.82 5.41 -7.13
CA GLU A 49 10.14 4.05 -6.75
C GLU A 49 9.67 3.73 -5.32
N TRP A 50 9.32 2.46 -5.10
CA TRP A 50 8.95 1.97 -3.79
C TRP A 50 10.17 1.86 -2.89
N ARG A 51 10.19 2.62 -1.80
CA ARG A 51 11.26 2.57 -0.80
C ARG A 51 10.79 1.83 0.45
N THR A 52 11.72 1.18 1.14
CA THR A 52 11.41 0.56 2.44
C THR A 52 11.40 1.67 3.48
N LEU A 53 10.24 1.90 4.11
CA LEU A 53 10.10 2.84 5.21
C LEU A 53 10.71 2.24 6.48
N GLU A 54 10.26 1.04 6.84
CA GLU A 54 10.62 0.37 8.08
C GLU A 54 10.53 -1.15 7.92
N LYS A 55 11.43 -1.86 8.59
CA LYS A 55 11.47 -3.34 8.66
C LYS A 55 11.00 -3.75 10.04
N PHE A 56 10.28 -4.86 10.11
CA PHE A 56 9.71 -5.39 11.33
C PHE A 56 10.12 -6.84 11.51
N GLU A 57 10.28 -7.24 12.76
CA GLU A 57 10.60 -8.63 13.12
C GLU A 57 9.37 -9.53 12.95
N THR A 58 8.17 -9.02 13.26
CA THR A 58 6.92 -9.78 13.19
C THR A 58 5.88 -9.10 12.31
N LYS A 59 5.01 -9.92 11.71
CA LYS A 59 3.85 -9.43 10.92
C LYS A 59 2.89 -8.59 11.76
N ALA A 60 2.71 -8.96 13.04
CA ALA A 60 1.85 -8.24 13.97
C ALA A 60 2.39 -6.84 14.29
N ALA A 61 3.70 -6.69 14.51
CA ALA A 61 4.31 -5.38 14.74
C ALA A 61 4.15 -4.45 13.53
N ARG A 62 4.39 -4.99 12.32
CA ARG A 62 4.13 -4.27 11.07
C ARG A 62 2.68 -3.84 10.95
N ASP A 63 1.72 -4.72 11.23
CA ASP A 63 0.29 -4.42 11.08
C ASP A 63 -0.19 -3.32 12.04
N ARG A 64 0.30 -3.34 13.29
CA ARG A 64 0.07 -2.27 14.26
C ARG A 64 0.61 -0.93 13.73
N ARG A 65 1.85 -0.92 13.27
CA ARG A 65 2.49 0.29 12.73
C ARG A 65 1.80 0.78 11.46
N PHE A 66 1.37 -0.14 10.60
CA PHE A 66 0.63 0.17 9.38
C PHE A 66 -0.70 0.86 9.69
N LYS A 67 -1.45 0.36 10.67
CA LYS A 67 -2.68 1.00 11.15
C LYS A 67 -2.43 2.39 11.72
N GLU A 68 -1.36 2.57 12.50
CA GLU A 68 -0.97 3.91 12.99
C GLU A 68 -0.67 4.88 11.85
N LEU A 69 0.04 4.43 10.81
CA LEU A 69 0.32 5.27 9.64
C LEU A 69 -0.95 5.66 8.88
N LEU A 70 -1.94 4.77 8.80
CA LEU A 70 -3.23 5.08 8.16
C LEU A 70 -4.10 6.06 8.95
N LEU A 71 -3.81 6.32 10.22
CA LEU A 71 -4.48 7.39 10.97
C LEU A 71 -4.03 8.79 10.49
N VAL A 72 -2.89 8.88 9.82
CA VAL A 72 -2.38 10.13 9.27
C VAL A 72 -3.15 10.45 7.99
N SER A 73 -3.84 11.58 7.96
CA SER A 73 -4.68 12.00 6.83
C SER A 73 -3.93 12.18 5.51
N THR A 74 -2.61 12.30 5.54
CA THR A 74 -1.74 12.43 4.36
C THR A 74 -1.22 11.09 3.84
N ILE A 75 -1.56 9.97 4.49
CA ILE A 75 -1.09 8.63 4.14
C ILE A 75 -2.27 7.79 3.64
N ILE A 76 -2.07 7.12 2.52
CA ILE A 76 -3.07 6.23 1.91
C ILE A 76 -2.48 4.85 1.63
N GLN A 77 -3.33 3.84 1.64
CA GLN A 77 -2.96 2.48 1.25
C GLN A 77 -3.10 2.29 -0.27
N ASP A 78 -2.18 1.52 -0.87
CA ASP A 78 -2.24 1.06 -2.29
C ASP A 78 -3.35 0.03 -2.56
#